data_AF-A0A485LZQ2-F1
#
_entry.id   AF-A0A485LZQ2-F1
#
_cell.length_a   1.000
_cell.length_b   1.000
_cell.length_c   1.000
_cell.angle_alpha   90.00
_cell.angle_beta   90.00
_cell.angle_gamma   90.00
#
_symmetry.space_group_name_H-M   'P 1'
#
loop_
_entity.id
_entity.type
_entity.pdbx_description
1 polymer ?
#
loop_
_entity_poly.entity_id
_entity_poly.type
_entity_poly.pdbx_seq_one_letter_code
_entity_poly.pdbx_strand_id
1 'polypeptide(L)' 'MATKSAVTFKKKEREEAKRRKRLAKEARRIERKENKAGREPVAGGEDPDIAGIIPGPQPRIEDEE' A
#
# COMPACT_ATOMS: atom_id res chain seq x y z
N MET A 1 37.59 29.09 1.73
CA MET A 1 37.29 28.35 0.47
C MET A 1 36.82 26.95 0.84
N ALA A 2 35.53 26.64 0.73
CA ALA A 2 35.04 25.28 1.03
C ALA A 2 35.44 24.34 -0.12
N THR A 3 36.38 23.43 0.16
CA THR A 3 36.80 22.40 -0.80
C THR A 3 35.61 21.47 -1.06
N LYS A 4 35.23 21.35 -2.34
CA LYS A 4 34.14 20.48 -2.81
C LYS A 4 34.50 19.04 -2.43
N SER A 5 34.00 18.57 -1.29
CA SER A 5 34.35 17.25 -0.76
C SER A 5 33.93 16.20 -1.80
N ALA A 6 34.90 15.42 -2.30
CA ALA A 6 34.64 14.32 -3.22
C ALA A 6 33.48 13.47 -2.70
N VAL A 7 32.58 13.05 -3.59
CA VAL A 7 31.45 12.17 -3.25
C VAL A 7 32.02 10.94 -2.57
N THR A 8 31.84 10.85 -1.25
CA THR A 8 32.34 9.73 -0.47
C THR A 8 31.64 8.45 -0.90
N PHE A 9 32.29 7.29 -0.75
CA PHE A 9 31.68 5.98 -1.04
C PHE A 9 30.28 5.84 -0.41
N LYS A 10 30.12 6.32 0.84
CA LYS A 10 28.83 6.36 1.53
C LYS A 10 27.75 7.18 0.81
N LYS A 11 28.12 8.28 0.14
CA LYS A 11 27.18 9.09 -0.65
C LYS A 11 26.76 8.33 -1.92
N LYS A 12 27.68 7.64 -2.58
CA LYS A 12 27.38 6.79 -3.75
C LYS A 12 26.44 5.64 -3.38
N GLU A 13 26.72 4.90 -2.31
CA GLU A 13 25.85 3.83 -1.81
C GLU A 13 24.44 4.34 -1.47
N ARG A 14 24.35 5.50 -0.81
CA ARG A 14 23.06 6.12 -0.48
C ARG A 14 22.26 6.50 -1.73
N GLU A 15 22.91 7.01 -2.76
CA GLU A 15 22.24 7.33 -4.03
C GLU A 15 21.81 6.08 -4.80
N GLU A 16 22.64 5.05 -4.83
CA GLU A 16 22.29 3.75 -5.41
C GLU A 16 21.09 3.11 -4.70
N ALA A 17 21.08 3.12 -3.37
CA ALA A 17 19.95 2.62 -2.57
C ALA A 17 18.66 3.39 -2.85
N LYS A 18 18.73 4.72 -2.98
CA LYS A 18 17.58 5.56 -3.36
C LYS A 18 17.08 5.22 -4.77
N ARG A 19 18.00 5.03 -5.74
CA ARG A 19 17.65 4.64 -7.11
C ARG A 19 16.97 3.27 -7.13
N ARG A 20 17.55 2.26 -6.48
CA ARG A 20 16.97 0.91 -6.36
C ARG A 20 15.57 0.94 -5.74
N LYS A 21 15.36 1.73 -4.67
CA LYS A 21 14.05 1.89 -4.03
C LYS A 21 13.01 2.55 -4.96
N ARG A 22 13.41 3.51 -5.79
CA ARG A 22 12.52 4.14 -6.79
C ARG A 22 12.10 3.14 -7.86
N LEU A 23 13.06 2.42 -8.44
CA LEU A 23 12.80 1.38 -9.44
C LEU A 23 11.86 0.29 -8.90
N ALA A 24 12.11 -0.20 -7.67
CA ALA A 24 11.24 -1.19 -7.04
C ALA A 24 9.82 -0.67 -6.79
N LYS A 25 9.66 0.61 -6.42
CA LYS A 25 8.34 1.23 -6.27
C LYS A 25 7.61 1.39 -7.61
N GLU A 26 8.34 1.71 -8.67
CA GLU A 26 7.80 1.84 -10.02
C GLU A 26 7.33 0.47 -10.54
N ALA A 27 8.16 -0.58 -10.40
CA ALA A 27 7.78 -1.96 -10.73
C ALA A 27 6.51 -2.38 -9.99
N ARG A 28 6.46 -2.21 -8.66
CA ARG A 28 5.27 -2.53 -7.85
C ARG A 28 4.03 -1.71 -8.26
N ARG A 29 4.20 -0.49 -8.76
CA ARG A 29 3.10 0.34 -9.25
C ARG A 29 2.57 -0.19 -10.58
N ILE A 30 3.44 -0.65 -11.46
CA ILE A 30 3.07 -1.28 -12.73
C ILE A 30 2.30 -2.58 -12.45
N GLU A 31 2.86 -3.47 -11.62
CA GLU A 31 2.19 -4.72 -11.20
C GLU A 31 0.80 -4.45 -10.62
N ARG A 32 0.66 -3.45 -9.72
CA ARG A 32 -0.64 -3.09 -9.16
C ARG A 32 -1.61 -2.58 -10.23
N LYS A 33 -1.12 -1.81 -11.20
CA LYS A 33 -1.95 -1.27 -12.29
C LYS A 33 -2.44 -2.40 -13.19
N GLU A 34 -1.56 -3.35 -13.53
CA GLU A 34 -1.89 -4.55 -14.31
C GLU A 34 -2.90 -5.42 -13.57
N ASN A 35 -2.64 -5.73 -12.30
CA ASN A 35 -3.58 -6.49 -11.45
C ASN A 35 -4.94 -5.80 -11.32
N LYS A 36 -4.97 -4.46 -11.25
CA LYS A 36 -6.22 -3.70 -11.22
C LYS A 36 -6.94 -3.72 -12.57
N ALA A 37 -6.21 -3.65 -13.68
CA ALA A 37 -6.79 -3.66 -15.02
C ALA A 37 -7.38 -5.03 -15.39
N GLY A 38 -6.75 -6.12 -14.93
CA GLY A 38 -7.26 -7.48 -15.14
C GLY A 38 -8.33 -7.92 -14.14
N ARG A 39 -8.61 -7.12 -13.10
CA ARG A 39 -9.69 -7.40 -12.15
C ARG A 39 -10.98 -6.80 -12.70
N GLU A 40 -11.98 -7.65 -12.90
CA GLU A 40 -13.34 -7.19 -13.18
C GLU A 40 -13.77 -6.18 -12.11
N PRO A 41 -14.41 -5.06 -12.49
CA PRO A 41 -15.00 -4.16 -11.51
C PRO A 41 -15.96 -4.98 -10.64
N VAL A 42 -15.80 -4.89 -9.32
CA VAL A 42 -16.70 -5.59 -8.39
C VAL A 42 -18.10 -5.06 -8.67
N ALA A 43 -18.92 -5.90 -9.30
CA ALA A 43 -20.22 -5.55 -9.81
C ALA A 43 -21.19 -5.41 -8.65
N GLY A 44 -21.23 -4.24 -8.00
CA GLY A 44 -22.36 -3.73 -7.21
C GLY A 44 -22.99 -4.62 -6.12
N GLY A 45 -22.43 -5.79 -5.84
CA GLY A 45 -22.88 -6.72 -4.83
C GLY A 45 -22.00 -6.57 -3.60
N GLU A 46 -22.64 -6.41 -2.45
CA GLU A 46 -21.99 -6.47 -1.16
C GLU A 46 -21.09 -7.72 -1.07
N ASP A 47 -19.91 -7.55 -0.48
CA ASP A 47 -19.00 -8.68 -0.22
C ASP A 47 -19.77 -9.72 0.62
N PRO A 48 -19.81 -11.01 0.24
CA PRO A 48 -20.50 -12.03 1.03
C PRO A 48 -20.06 -12.04 2.51
N ASP A 49 -18.82 -11.63 2.79
CA ASP A 49 -18.29 -11.55 4.16
C ASP A 49 -18.81 -10.32 4.93
N ILE A 50 -19.21 -9.25 4.22
CA ILE A 50 -19.71 -7.99 4.82
C ILE A 50 -21.23 -7.85 4.73
N ALA A 51 -21.88 -8.63 3.86
CA ALA A 51 -23.31 -8.61 3.64
C ALA A 51 -24.04 -8.90 4.96
N GLY A 52 -24.96 -8.01 5.35
CA GLY A 52 -25.73 -8.14 6.59
C GLY A 52 -25.03 -7.67 7.87
N ILE A 53 -23.78 -7.18 7.82
CA ILE A 53 -23.14 -6.54 8.97
C ILE A 53 -23.68 -5.11 9.10
N ILE A 54 -24.37 -4.85 10.21
CA ILE A 54 -24.86 -3.51 10.54
C ILE A 54 -23.71 -2.74 11.24
N PRO A 55 -23.24 -1.62 10.68
CA PRO A 55 -22.22 -0.81 11.33
C PRO A 55 -22.79 -0.17 12.60
N GLY A 56 -22.17 -0.45 13.74
CA GLY A 56 -22.59 0.08 15.03
C GLY A 56 -22.14 -0.82 16.18
N PRO A 57 -22.32 -0.37 17.43
CA PRO A 57 -22.17 -1.26 18.58
C PRO A 57 -23.20 -2.40 18.46
N GLN A 58 -22.78 -3.63 18.74
CA GLN A 58 -23.71 -4.74 18.86
C GLN A 58 -24.73 -4.42 19.95
N PRO A 59 -26.01 -4.76 19.75
CA PRO A 59 -27.01 -4.60 20.79
C PRO A 59 -26.57 -5.36 22.04
N ARG A 60 -26.81 -4.78 23.21
CA ARG A 60 -26.61 -5.50 24.47
C ARG A 60 -27.62 -6.64 24.46
N ILE A 61 -27.14 -7.86 24.74
CA ILE A 61 -28.02 -8.97 25.10
C ILE A 61 -28.61 -8.50 26.43
N GLU A 62 -29.87 -8.07 26.43
CA GLU A 62 -30.58 -7.81 27.68
C GLU A 62 -30.60 -9.15 28.39
N ASP A 63 -29.91 -9.22 29.54
CA ASP A 63 -29.98 -10.37 30.41
C ASP A 63 -31.46 -10.48 30.84
N GLU A 64 -32.19 -11.43 30.23
CA GLU A 64 -33.51 -11.85 30.71
C GLU A 64 -33.35 -12.56 32.06
N GLU A 65 -33.12 -11.81 33.14
CA GLU A 65 -33.41 -12.20 34.53
C GLU A 65 -33.79 -10.99 35.41
#